data_AF-A0A6P2BJ95-F1
#
_entry.id   AF-A0A6P2BJ95-F1
#
_cell.length_a   1.000
_cell.length_b   1.000
_cell.length_c   1.000
_cell.angle_alpha   90.00
_cell.angle_beta   90.00
_cell.angle_gamma   90.00
#
_symmetry.space_group_name_H-M   'P 1'
#
loop_
_entity.id
_entity.type
_entity.pdbx_description
1 polymer ?
#
loop_
_entity_poly.entity_id
_entity_poly.type
_entity_poly.pdbx_seq_one_letter_code
_entity_poly.pdbx_strand_id
1 'polypeptide(L)'
;MYLMPDVVMRLRPVLFESLAPGTRIISNSFDMGDWRPEQHISAAVSGGLYLWIVPAKVSGHWTLSIDGHGEPMDLEIDQHFQDIEPQLQGRDQGYFMEDVRLHADRIDFHAVNRHRSYRFSGRVDGDGMSGYVHIQDGDEISVAHWQATRS
;
A
#
# COMPACT_ATOMS: atom_id res chain seq x y z
N MET A 1 -0.32 -26.22 -5.42
CA MET A 1 0.34 -26.15 -6.74
C MET A 1 1.71 -26.82 -6.58
N TYR A 2 2.11 -27.77 -7.43
CA TYR A 2 3.45 -28.37 -7.42
C TYR A 2 4.27 -27.72 -8.54
N LEU A 3 5.15 -26.79 -8.18
CA LEU A 3 6.04 -26.10 -9.12
C LEU A 3 7.47 -26.18 -8.60
N MET A 4 8.43 -26.44 -9.48
CA MET A 4 9.85 -26.28 -9.14
C MET A 4 10.11 -24.82 -8.72
N PRO A 5 11.05 -24.56 -7.78
CA PRO A 5 11.33 -23.22 -7.24
C PRO A 5 11.49 -22.13 -8.32
N ASP A 6 12.17 -22.47 -9.42
CA ASP A 6 12.39 -21.55 -10.54
C ASP A 6 11.10 -21.10 -11.24
N VAL A 7 10.07 -21.95 -11.24
CA VAL A 7 8.79 -21.63 -11.88
C VAL A 7 7.98 -20.69 -10.99
N VAL A 8 8.03 -20.86 -9.67
CA VAL A 8 7.34 -19.96 -8.73
C VAL A 8 7.88 -18.52 -8.86
N MET A 9 9.21 -18.37 -8.97
CA MET A 9 9.84 -17.06 -9.16
C MET A 9 9.48 -16.40 -10.50
N ARG A 10 9.33 -17.18 -11.57
CA ARG A 10 8.87 -16.67 -12.89
C ARG A 10 7.39 -16.29 -12.89
N LEU A 11 6.57 -16.96 -12.07
CA LEU A 11 5.15 -16.66 -11.96
C LEU A 11 4.87 -15.43 -11.09
N ARG A 12 5.72 -15.13 -10.11
CA ARG A 12 5.59 -13.96 -9.22
C ARG A 12 5.16 -12.66 -9.92
N PRO A 13 5.88 -12.16 -10.96
CA PRO A 13 5.46 -10.95 -11.65
C PRO A 13 4.10 -11.13 -12.35
N VAL A 14 3.83 -12.28 -12.96
CA VAL A 14 2.54 -12.55 -13.63
C VAL A 14 1.39 -12.56 -12.62
N LEU A 15 1.59 -13.14 -11.43
CA LEU A 15 0.59 -13.19 -10.36
C LEU A 15 0.28 -11.79 -9.82
N PHE A 16 1.32 -10.98 -9.59
CA PHE A 16 1.13 -9.59 -9.18
C PHE A 16 0.45 -8.74 -10.26
N GLU A 17 0.79 -8.97 -11.54
CA GLU A 17 0.25 -8.19 -12.64
C GLU A 17 -1.19 -8.54 -13.01
N SER A 18 -1.58 -9.82 -12.94
CA SER A 18 -2.84 -10.31 -13.49
C SER A 18 -3.98 -10.47 -12.50
N LEU A 19 -3.68 -10.54 -11.19
CA LEU A 19 -4.68 -10.80 -10.17
C LEU A 19 -5.24 -9.51 -9.57
N ALA A 20 -6.52 -9.54 -9.20
CA ALA A 20 -7.15 -8.43 -8.52
C ALA A 20 -6.58 -8.25 -7.10
N PRO A 21 -6.51 -7.02 -6.57
CA PRO A 21 -6.12 -6.77 -5.19
C PRO A 21 -6.98 -7.57 -4.21
N GLY A 22 -6.37 -8.11 -3.15
CA GLY A 22 -7.02 -8.97 -2.17
C GLY A 22 -7.11 -10.46 -2.57
N THR A 23 -6.73 -10.82 -3.80
CA THR A 23 -6.64 -12.23 -4.21
C THR A 23 -5.66 -12.98 -3.31
N ARG A 24 -6.10 -14.14 -2.80
CA ARG A 24 -5.28 -15.00 -1.92
C ARG A 24 -4.54 -16.03 -2.75
N ILE A 25 -3.22 -16.07 -2.62
CA ILE A 25 -2.38 -17.08 -3.24
C ILE A 25 -1.85 -17.99 -2.15
N ILE A 26 -2.07 -19.30 -2.30
CA ILE A 26 -1.56 -20.31 -1.36
C ILE A 26 -0.53 -21.15 -2.10
N SER A 27 0.69 -21.17 -1.56
CA SER A 27 1.75 -22.08 -2.01
C SER A 27 2.01 -23.11 -0.92
N ASN A 28 2.33 -24.33 -1.35
CA ASN A 28 2.81 -25.39 -0.47
C ASN A 28 4.31 -25.53 -0.70
N SER A 29 5.09 -25.54 0.38
CA SER A 29 6.54 -25.76 0.39
C SER A 29 7.43 -24.70 -0.28
N PHE A 30 6.89 -23.74 -1.04
CA PHE A 30 7.69 -22.77 -1.81
C PHE A 30 7.32 -21.33 -1.49
N ASP A 31 8.31 -20.52 -1.13
CA ASP A 31 8.20 -19.06 -1.00
C ASP A 31 8.26 -18.33 -2.36
N MET A 32 8.10 -17.01 -2.33
CA MET A 32 8.19 -16.13 -3.50
C MET A 32 9.34 -15.11 -3.38
N GLY A 33 10.39 -15.46 -2.63
CA GLY A 33 11.52 -14.57 -2.35
C GLY A 33 11.08 -13.24 -1.71
N ASP A 34 11.41 -12.13 -2.37
CA ASP A 34 11.14 -10.75 -1.93
C ASP A 34 9.65 -10.42 -1.69
N TRP A 35 8.73 -11.15 -2.34
CA TRP A 35 7.32 -11.02 -2.01
C TRP A 35 7.06 -11.76 -0.70
N ARG A 36 7.01 -11.01 0.40
CA ARG A 36 6.85 -11.57 1.74
C ARG A 36 5.45 -12.16 1.92
N PRO A 37 5.32 -13.38 2.48
CA PRO A 37 4.01 -13.96 2.78
C PRO A 37 3.33 -13.19 3.91
N GLU A 38 2.00 -13.12 3.83
CA GLU A 38 1.15 -12.61 4.91
C GLU A 38 1.15 -13.58 6.09
N GLN A 39 1.11 -14.88 5.79
CA GLN A 39 1.15 -15.94 6.81
C GLN A 39 1.99 -17.12 6.34
N HIS A 40 2.67 -17.75 7.28
CA HIS A 40 3.39 -19.00 7.05
C HIS A 40 3.07 -19.98 8.18
N ILE A 41 2.55 -21.15 7.81
CA ILE A 41 2.29 -22.26 8.72
C ILE A 41 3.34 -23.34 8.45
N SER A 42 4.28 -23.52 9.38
CA SER A 42 5.27 -24.58 9.30
C SER A 42 4.60 -25.95 9.44
N ALA A 43 4.99 -26.90 8.59
CA ALA A 43 4.59 -28.30 8.72
C ALA A 43 5.83 -29.15 8.94
N ALA A 44 5.79 -30.06 9.91
CA ALA A 44 6.95 -30.86 10.32
C ALA A 44 7.50 -31.79 9.21
N VAL A 45 6.73 -32.04 8.14
CA VAL A 45 7.07 -33.04 7.12
C VAL A 45 6.95 -32.50 5.68
N SER A 46 6.21 -31.41 5.44
CA SER A 46 5.77 -31.00 4.09
C SER A 46 6.14 -29.57 3.70
N GLY A 47 7.23 -29.01 4.25
CA GLY A 47 7.75 -27.70 3.83
C GLY A 47 6.90 -26.47 4.24
N GLY A 48 5.67 -26.66 4.72
CA GLY A 48 4.79 -25.60 5.21
C GLY A 48 3.82 -25.04 4.17
N LEU A 49 2.92 -24.18 4.62
CA LEU A 49 1.94 -23.45 3.80
C LEU A 49 2.19 -21.96 3.91
N TYR A 50 2.26 -21.29 2.77
CA TYR A 50 2.47 -19.87 2.66
C TYR A 50 1.24 -19.22 2.04
N LEU A 51 0.81 -18.10 2.61
CA LEU A 51 -0.30 -17.30 2.12
C LEU A 51 0.22 -15.91 1.73
N TRP A 52 -0.10 -15.48 0.51
CA TRP A 52 0.05 -14.09 0.07
C TRP A 52 -1.30 -13.49 -0.24
N ILE A 53 -1.37 -12.18 -0.08
CA ILE A 53 -2.49 -11.36 -0.52
C ILE A 53 -1.94 -10.38 -1.54
N VAL A 54 -2.53 -10.36 -2.74
CA VAL A 54 -2.15 -9.44 -3.81
C VAL A 54 -2.44 -8.00 -3.35
N PRO A 55 -1.44 -7.12 -3.20
CA PRO A 55 -1.66 -5.73 -2.86
C PRO A 55 -2.11 -4.94 -4.10
N ALA A 56 -2.82 -3.85 -3.89
CA ALA A 56 -3.18 -2.93 -4.96
C ALA A 56 -1.96 -2.26 -5.57
N LYS A 57 -2.01 -1.97 -6.86
CA LYS A 57 -0.92 -1.32 -7.58
C LYS A 57 -1.01 0.18 -7.37
N VAL A 58 -0.14 0.73 -6.53
CA VAL A 58 -0.14 2.15 -6.17
C VAL A 58 1.08 2.90 -6.66
N SER A 59 2.06 2.22 -7.28
CA SER A 59 3.26 2.89 -7.80
C SER A 59 2.92 4.03 -8.77
N GLY A 60 3.60 5.18 -8.66
CA GLY A 60 3.48 6.30 -9.59
C GLY A 60 3.08 7.61 -8.91
N HIS A 61 2.71 8.59 -9.74
CA HIS A 61 2.31 9.92 -9.27
C HIS A 61 0.79 10.01 -9.13
N TRP A 62 0.37 10.66 -8.05
CA TRP A 62 -1.01 10.87 -7.68
C TRP A 62 -1.23 12.33 -7.31
N THR A 63 -2.34 12.89 -7.75
CA THR A 63 -2.84 14.18 -7.25
C THR A 63 -3.84 13.91 -6.15
N LEU A 64 -3.48 14.25 -4.91
CA LEU A 64 -4.28 14.05 -3.70
C LEU A 64 -5.00 15.35 -3.32
N SER A 65 -6.31 15.28 -3.10
CA SER A 65 -7.15 16.40 -2.65
C SER A 65 -7.86 16.03 -1.35
N ILE A 66 -8.02 17.02 -0.46
CA ILE A 66 -8.73 16.88 0.80
C ILE A 66 -9.92 17.83 0.79
N ASP A 67 -11.12 17.30 1.01
CA ASP A 67 -12.36 18.06 0.88
C ASP A 67 -12.41 19.24 1.87
N GLY A 68 -12.54 20.45 1.34
CA GLY A 68 -12.57 21.67 2.16
C GLY A 68 -11.20 22.13 2.67
N HIS A 69 -10.10 21.52 2.22
CA HIS A 69 -8.75 21.84 2.66
C HIS A 69 -7.79 22.09 1.48
N GLY A 70 -7.31 23.34 1.40
CA GLY A 70 -6.10 23.69 0.64
C GLY A 70 -6.15 23.42 -0.87
N GLU A 71 -4.96 23.53 -1.48
CA GLU A 71 -4.72 23.09 -2.85
C GLU A 71 -4.42 21.58 -2.86
N PRO A 72 -4.61 20.89 -3.99
CA PRO A 72 -4.16 19.51 -4.15
C PRO A 72 -2.66 19.36 -3.85
N MET A 73 -2.30 18.18 -3.35
CA MET A 73 -0.96 17.76 -3.00
C MET A 73 -0.47 16.70 -3.98
N ASP A 74 0.82 16.70 -4.27
CA ASP A 74 1.45 15.68 -5.09
C ASP A 74 1.91 14.53 -4.18
N LEU A 75 1.54 13.31 -4.55
CA LEU A 75 1.91 12.08 -3.86
C LEU A 75 2.61 11.15 -4.86
N GLU A 76 3.90 10.91 -4.65
CA GLU A 76 4.67 9.93 -5.41
C GLU A 76 4.81 8.66 -4.56
N ILE A 77 4.59 7.49 -5.15
CA ILE A 77 4.69 6.21 -4.44
C ILE A 77 5.62 5.29 -5.22
N ASP A 78 6.71 4.89 -4.57
CA ASP A 78 7.49 3.73 -5.00
C ASP A 78 6.93 2.47 -4.35
N GLN A 79 6.82 1.39 -5.12
CA GLN A 79 6.20 0.14 -4.65
C GLN A 79 7.05 -1.08 -4.99
N HIS A 80 7.23 -1.92 -3.98
CA HIS A 80 7.71 -3.28 -4.11
C HIS A 80 6.73 -4.25 -3.43
N PHE A 81 5.79 -4.80 -4.20
CA PHE A 81 4.67 -5.60 -3.69
C PHE A 81 3.86 -4.85 -2.62
N GLN A 82 3.82 -5.35 -1.37
CA GLN A 82 3.12 -4.68 -0.27
C GLN A 82 3.95 -3.57 0.40
N ASP A 83 5.25 -3.51 0.12
CA ASP A 83 6.14 -2.50 0.68
C ASP A 83 6.07 -1.27 -0.20
N ILE A 84 5.67 -0.13 0.38
CA ILE A 84 5.52 1.14 -0.34
C ILE A 84 6.28 2.26 0.37
N GLU A 85 6.79 3.19 -0.43
CA GLU A 85 7.52 4.37 0.00
C GLU A 85 6.82 5.61 -0.58
N PRO A 86 5.76 6.10 0.09
CA PRO A 86 5.08 7.31 -0.35
C PRO A 86 5.93 8.54 -0.03
N GLN A 87 5.79 9.58 -0.85
CA GLN A 87 6.40 10.89 -0.65
C GLN A 87 5.36 11.96 -0.96
N LEU A 88 5.02 12.76 0.05
CA LEU A 88 3.98 13.77 -0.04
C LEU A 88 4.61 15.16 -0.17
N GLN A 89 4.22 15.88 -1.21
CA GLN A 89 4.62 17.25 -1.49
C GLN A 89 3.36 18.13 -1.55
N GLY A 90 3.30 19.14 -0.70
CA GLY A 90 2.18 20.08 -0.67
C GLY A 90 2.67 21.51 -0.47
N ARG A 91 1.76 22.38 -0.02
CA ARG A 91 2.10 23.78 0.33
C ARG A 91 3.19 23.83 1.40
N ASP A 92 3.03 23.02 2.45
CA ASP A 92 4.07 22.84 3.46
C ASP A 92 5.00 21.74 3.00
N GLN A 93 6.31 21.95 3.15
CA GLN A 93 7.32 20.98 2.71
C GLN A 93 7.85 20.15 3.89
N GLY A 94 8.47 19.01 3.57
CA GLY A 94 9.20 18.19 4.53
C GLY A 94 8.31 17.28 5.38
N TYR A 95 7.30 16.64 4.77
CA TYR A 95 6.57 15.55 5.42
C TYR A 95 7.47 14.31 5.53
N PHE A 96 7.57 13.77 6.74
CA PHE A 96 8.08 12.44 7.01
C PHE A 96 6.92 11.46 7.00
N MET A 97 7.12 10.30 6.38
CA MET A 97 6.10 9.26 6.30
C MET A 97 6.34 8.21 7.38
N GLU A 98 5.30 7.97 8.18
CA GLU A 98 5.24 7.01 9.28
C GLU A 98 4.05 6.07 9.09
N ASP A 99 4.04 4.94 9.80
CA ASP A 99 2.93 3.98 9.83
C ASP A 99 2.37 3.59 8.45
N VAL A 100 3.24 3.51 7.46
CA VAL A 100 2.88 3.20 6.06
C VAL A 100 2.49 1.73 5.93
N ARG A 101 1.30 1.47 5.39
CA ARG A 101 0.76 0.13 5.19
C ARG A 101 -0.02 0.04 3.89
N LEU A 102 0.22 -1.04 3.15
CA LEU A 102 -0.59 -1.47 2.02
C LEU A 102 -0.97 -2.93 2.23
N HIS A 103 -2.27 -3.21 2.27
CA HIS A 103 -2.77 -4.56 2.42
C HIS A 103 -4.04 -4.75 1.58
N ALA A 104 -3.99 -5.70 0.63
CA ALA A 104 -5.02 -5.84 -0.40
C ALA A 104 -5.26 -4.48 -1.08
N ASP A 105 -6.49 -3.99 -1.06
CA ASP A 105 -6.90 -2.69 -1.60
C ASP A 105 -6.85 -1.55 -0.58
N ARG A 106 -6.43 -1.80 0.67
CA ARG A 106 -6.36 -0.78 1.72
C ARG A 106 -4.98 -0.15 1.80
N ILE A 107 -4.96 1.17 1.90
CA ILE A 107 -3.75 1.97 2.07
C ILE A 107 -3.92 2.89 3.27
N ASP A 108 -2.90 2.90 4.14
CA ASP A 108 -2.81 3.75 5.31
C ASP A 108 -1.41 4.36 5.37
N PHE A 109 -1.30 5.66 5.66
CA PHE A 109 -0.02 6.31 5.89
C PHE A 109 -0.18 7.56 6.74
N HIS A 110 0.86 7.89 7.50
CA HIS A 110 0.89 9.04 8.39
C HIS A 110 1.97 10.01 7.91
N ALA A 111 1.56 11.16 7.36
CA ALA A 111 2.46 12.22 6.92
C ALA A 111 2.60 13.28 8.02
N VAL A 112 3.81 13.50 8.53
CA VAL A 112 4.09 14.41 9.65
C VAL A 112 5.10 15.46 9.24
N ASN A 113 4.80 16.73 9.49
CA ASN A 113 5.79 17.79 9.48
C ASN A 113 5.79 18.54 10.83
N ARG A 114 6.55 19.63 10.94
CA ARG A 114 6.70 20.39 12.20
C ARG A 114 5.41 21.05 12.72
N HIS A 115 4.43 21.26 11.85
CA HIS A 115 3.23 22.05 12.16
C HIS A 115 1.96 21.19 12.10
N ARG A 116 1.95 20.21 11.21
CA ARG A 116 0.76 19.46 10.83
C ARG A 116 1.05 17.98 10.65
N SER A 117 0.08 17.16 11.01
CA SER A 117 0.09 15.72 10.84
C SER A 117 -1.19 15.28 10.12
N TYR A 118 -1.05 14.41 9.13
CA TYR A 118 -2.14 13.79 8.38
C TYR A 118 -2.08 12.28 8.51
N ARG A 119 -3.12 11.64 9.05
CA ARG A 119 -3.27 10.19 9.01
C ARG A 119 -4.32 9.81 7.99
N PHE A 120 -3.86 9.36 6.83
CA PHE A 120 -4.71 8.91 5.73
C PHE A 120 -5.05 7.44 5.90
N SER A 121 -6.32 7.13 5.70
CA SER A 121 -6.83 5.76 5.59
C SER A 121 -7.80 5.70 4.42
N GLY A 122 -7.60 4.75 3.51
CA GLY A 122 -8.43 4.66 2.32
C GLY A 122 -8.36 3.33 1.59
N ARG A 123 -8.99 3.32 0.42
CA ARG A 123 -9.00 2.20 -0.51
C ARG A 123 -8.56 2.64 -1.89
N VAL A 124 -7.91 1.72 -2.59
CA VAL A 124 -7.46 1.85 -3.97
C VAL A 124 -8.46 1.15 -4.88
N ASP A 125 -8.91 1.84 -5.92
CA ASP A 125 -9.77 1.32 -6.97
C ASP A 125 -9.23 1.79 -8.34
N GLY A 126 -8.44 0.93 -8.98
CA GLY A 126 -7.78 1.24 -10.25
C GLY A 126 -6.84 2.45 -10.15
N ASP A 127 -7.23 3.52 -10.85
CA ASP A 127 -6.50 4.80 -10.92
C ASP A 127 -7.05 5.84 -9.95
N GLY A 128 -7.92 5.43 -9.02
CA GLY A 128 -8.45 6.24 -7.94
C GLY A 128 -8.07 5.68 -6.56
N MET A 129 -7.90 6.58 -5.60
CA MET A 129 -7.87 6.26 -4.18
C MET A 129 -8.82 7.19 -3.44
N SER A 130 -9.47 6.71 -2.39
CA SER A 130 -10.33 7.56 -1.56
C SER A 130 -10.45 7.05 -0.13
N GLY A 131 -10.78 7.95 0.78
CA GLY A 131 -10.97 7.60 2.17
C GLY A 131 -11.16 8.79 3.09
N TYR A 132 -10.66 8.66 4.31
CA TYR A 132 -10.71 9.69 5.34
C TYR A 132 -9.30 10.05 5.80
N VAL A 133 -9.13 11.29 6.21
CA VAL A 133 -7.89 11.80 6.76
C VAL A 133 -8.17 12.47 8.10
N HIS A 134 -7.41 12.08 9.12
CA HIS A 134 -7.35 12.82 10.37
C HIS A 134 -6.25 13.86 10.24
N ILE A 135 -6.61 15.12 10.43
CA ILE A 135 -5.71 16.27 10.31
C ILE A 135 -5.50 16.83 11.71
N GLN A 136 -4.25 16.95 12.12
CA GLN A 136 -3.86 17.60 13.36
C GLN A 136 -2.98 18.80 13.04
N ASP A 137 -3.41 20.00 13.47
CA ASP A 137 -2.68 21.26 13.35
C ASP A 137 -2.54 21.89 14.74
N GLY A 138 -1.37 21.72 15.36
CA GLY A 138 -1.21 21.97 16.79
C GLY A 138 -2.16 21.13 17.65
N ASP A 139 -3.06 21.80 18.38
CA ASP A 139 -4.09 21.19 19.24
C ASP A 139 -5.42 20.96 18.51
N GLU A 140 -5.59 21.50 17.31
CA GLU A 140 -6.81 21.34 16.51
C GLU A 140 -6.79 20.00 15.77
N ILE A 141 -7.86 19.22 15.95
CA ILE A 141 -8.05 17.94 15.26
C ILE A 141 -9.33 18.03 14.43
N SER A 142 -9.22 17.72 13.14
CA SER A 142 -10.34 17.62 12.22
C SER A 142 -10.27 16.32 11.41
N VAL A 143 -11.40 15.95 10.81
CA VAL A 143 -11.51 14.80 9.91
C VAL A 143 -12.16 15.26 8.63
N ALA A 144 -11.58 14.87 7.51
CA ALA A 144 -12.09 15.18 6.18
C ALA A 144 -12.06 13.93 5.29
N HIS A 145 -12.78 14.00 4.18
CA HIS A 145 -12.60 13.06 3.09
C HIS A 145 -11.40 13.46 2.24
N TRP A 146 -10.75 12.47 1.64
CA TRP A 146 -9.72 12.71 0.64
C TRP A 146 -9.93 11.80 -0.56
N GLN A 147 -9.43 12.25 -1.69
CA GLN A 147 -9.38 11.51 -2.94
C GLN A 147 -8.01 11.69 -3.58
N ALA A 148 -7.51 10.70 -4.29
CA ALA A 148 -6.35 10.86 -5.14
C ALA A 148 -6.59 10.19 -6.50
N THR A 149 -6.12 10.84 -7.56
CA THR A 149 -6.19 10.31 -8.92
C THR A 149 -4.80 10.17 -9.48
N ARG A 150 -4.54 9.05 -10.16
CA ARG A 150 -3.26 8.81 -10.82
C ARG A 150 -3.12 9.77 -11.99
N SER A 151 -1.94 10.39 -12.11
CA SER A 151 -1.60 11.32 -13.20
C SER A 151 -1.09 10.60 -14.45
#